data_AF-A0A9P1H7I6-F1
#
_entry.id   AF-A0A9P1H7I6-F1
#
_cell.length_a   1.000
_cell.length_b   1.000
_cell.length_c   1.000
_cell.angle_alpha   90.00
_cell.angle_beta   90.00
_cell.angle_gamma   90.00
#
_symmetry.space_group_name_H-M   'P 1'
#
loop_
_entity.id
_entity.type
_entity.pdbx_description
1 polymer ?
#
loop_
_entity_poly.entity_id
_entity_poly.type
_entity_poly.pdbx_seq_one_letter_code
_entity_poly.pdbx_strand_id
1 'polypeptide(L)'
;MAGAPRSTSYYDRNLRQGPALIRARRPYLVKNAVTGLALLGVVSGVYMWTINAVGQDNFEDVKVPDAPHPASGTTQKMKSRHYAPDAVARGSTFDAAGRGPALAAPAEP
;
A
#
# COMPACT_ATOMS: atom_id res chain seq x y z
N MET A 1 -7.59 38.81 50.89
CA MET A 1 -6.69 38.63 49.73
C MET A 1 -6.56 37.13 49.45
N ALA A 2 -7.45 36.57 48.63
CA ALA A 2 -7.42 35.15 48.28
C ALA A 2 -6.81 35.00 46.89
N GLY A 3 -5.59 34.43 46.83
CA GLY A 3 -4.90 34.13 45.58
C GLY A 3 -5.60 32.98 44.85
N ALA A 4 -6.11 33.24 43.65
CA ALA A 4 -6.65 32.21 42.78
C ALA A 4 -5.55 31.22 42.37
N PRO A 5 -5.85 29.91 42.27
CA PRO A 5 -4.86 28.90 41.92
C PRO A 5 -4.28 29.18 40.52
N ARG A 6 -2.96 29.37 40.45
CA ARG A 6 -2.24 29.52 39.19
C ARG A 6 -2.33 28.22 38.41
N SER A 7 -3.11 28.21 37.33
CA SER A 7 -3.17 27.09 36.40
C SER A 7 -1.78 26.85 35.82
N THR A 8 -1.20 25.68 36.08
CA THR A 8 0.13 25.25 35.62
C THR A 8 0.24 25.02 34.10
N SER A 9 -0.77 25.40 33.33
CA SER A 9 -0.81 25.17 31.89
C SER A 9 -0.12 26.32 31.16
N TYR A 10 0.64 25.98 30.11
CA TYR A 10 1.30 26.92 29.20
C TYR A 10 0.32 27.77 28.37
N TYR A 11 -0.97 27.42 28.43
CA TYR A 11 -2.05 28.07 27.69
C TYR A 11 -2.88 28.97 28.59
N ASP A 12 -3.30 30.10 28.03
CA ASP A 12 -4.31 30.97 28.64
C ASP A 12 -5.66 30.26 28.72
N ARG A 13 -6.55 30.70 29.61
CA ARG A 13 -7.89 30.12 29.85
C ARG A 13 -8.76 30.05 28.59
N ASN A 14 -8.44 30.86 27.59
CA ASN A 14 -9.11 30.92 26.29
C ASN A 14 -8.36 30.18 25.16
N LEU A 15 -7.30 29.41 25.47
CA LEU A 15 -6.44 28.72 24.49
C LEU A 15 -5.80 29.66 23.44
N ARG A 16 -5.70 30.95 23.75
CA ARG A 16 -5.14 31.95 22.85
C ARG A 16 -3.62 32.04 23.01
N GLN A 17 -2.93 32.32 21.91
CA GLN A 17 -1.52 32.66 21.96
C GLN A 17 -1.34 34.03 22.59
N GLY A 18 -0.47 34.13 23.60
CA GLY A 18 -0.13 35.40 24.22
C GLY A 18 0.55 36.38 23.24
N PRO A 19 0.42 37.70 23.44
CA PRO A 19 0.93 38.73 22.51
C PRO A 19 2.45 38.65 22.28
N ALA A 20 3.22 38.22 23.28
CA ALA A 20 4.67 37.99 23.14
C ALA A 20 4.99 36.86 22.14
N LEU A 21 4.20 35.78 22.18
CA LEU A 21 4.39 34.62 21.31
C LEU A 21 4.00 34.93 19.86
N ILE A 22 2.94 35.72 19.64
CA ILE A 22 2.53 36.17 18.30
C ILE A 22 3.66 36.94 17.64
N ARG A 23 4.26 37.92 18.33
CA ARG A 23 5.38 38.72 17.79
C ARG A 23 6.58 37.85 17.43
N ALA A 24 6.94 36.90 18.30
CA ALA A 24 8.07 36.00 18.06
C ALA A 24 7.84 35.08 16.84
N ARG A 25 6.58 34.73 16.51
CA ARG A 25 6.24 33.84 15.39
C ARG A 25 5.96 34.55 14.07
N ARG A 26 5.72 35.88 14.08
CA ARG A 26 5.49 36.70 12.87
C ARG A 26 6.44 36.38 11.69
N PRO A 27 7.78 36.28 11.87
CA PRO A 27 8.66 36.04 10.73
C PRO A 27 8.56 34.61 10.16
N TYR A 28 8.11 33.63 10.95
CA TYR A 28 8.04 32.23 10.53
C TYR A 28 6.67 31.84 9.97
N LEU A 29 5.60 32.53 10.37
CA LEU A 29 4.26 32.30 9.82
C LEU A 29 4.26 32.47 8.30
N VAL A 30 4.83 33.56 7.80
CA VAL A 30 4.89 33.83 6.35
C VAL A 30 5.77 32.82 5.64
N LYS A 31 6.99 32.59 6.15
CA LYS A 31 7.95 31.67 5.52
C LYS A 31 7.41 30.25 5.45
N ASN A 32 6.81 29.76 6.54
CA ASN A 32 6.25 28.41 6.60
C ASN A 32 4.98 28.29 5.74
N ALA A 33 4.15 29.33 5.68
CA ALA A 33 2.98 29.34 4.81
C ALA A 33 3.40 29.28 3.33
N VAL A 34 4.42 30.05 2.93
CA VAL A 34 4.96 30.00 1.56
C VAL A 34 5.48 28.60 1.24
N THR A 35 6.27 27.98 2.13
CA THR A 35 6.75 26.61 1.93
C THR A 35 5.59 25.61 1.83
N GLY A 36 4.58 25.73 2.70
CA GLY A 36 3.40 24.87 2.67
C GLY A 36 2.60 25.02 1.38
N LEU A 37 2.40 26.25 0.90
CA LEU A 37 1.72 26.53 -0.36
C LEU A 37 2.53 26.03 -1.56
N ALA A 38 3.85 26.14 -1.53
CA ALA A 38 4.71 25.60 -2.58
C ALA A 38 4.57 24.07 -2.67
N LEU A 39 4.62 23.37 -1.53
CA LEU A 39 4.42 21.92 -1.48
C LEU A 39 3.03 21.53 -1.99
N LEU A 40 1.97 22.20 -1.51
CA LEU A 40 0.61 21.96 -1.99
C LEU A 40 0.50 22.20 -3.50
N GLY A 41 1.08 23.29 -4.02
CA GLY A 41 1.07 23.61 -5.44
C GLY A 41 1.74 22.53 -6.29
N VAL A 42 2.90 22.02 -5.85
CA VAL A 42 3.61 20.93 -6.56
C VAL A 42 2.76 19.66 -6.57
N VAL A 43 2.23 19.25 -5.42
CA VAL A 43 1.42 18.03 -5.30
C VAL A 43 0.12 18.14 -6.12
N SER A 44 -0.61 19.24 -5.97
CA SER A 44 -1.83 19.49 -6.74
C SER A 44 -1.55 19.58 -8.25
N GLY A 45 -0.44 20.20 -8.64
CA GLY A 45 -0.03 20.29 -10.04
C GLY A 45 0.24 18.92 -10.66
N VAL A 46 1.02 18.07 -9.98
CA VAL A 46 1.24 16.68 -10.42
C VAL A 46 -0.08 15.93 -10.50
N TYR A 47 -0.94 16.02 -9.48
CA TYR A 47 -2.23 15.35 -9.46
C TYR A 47 -3.14 15.76 -10.63
N MET A 48 -3.31 17.07 -10.85
CA MET A 48 -4.11 17.56 -11.98
C MET A 48 -3.50 17.16 -13.32
N TRP A 49 -2.17 17.18 -13.43
CA TRP A 49 -1.48 16.73 -14.63
C TRP A 49 -1.76 15.25 -14.90
N THR A 50 -1.72 14.38 -13.88
CA THR A 50 -1.98 12.94 -14.09
C THR A 50 -3.37 12.66 -14.64
N ILE A 51 -4.40 13.38 -14.17
CA ILE A 51 -5.77 13.24 -14.71
C ILE A 51 -5.80 13.61 -16.20
N ASN A 52 -5.16 14.72 -16.56
CA ASN A 52 -5.14 15.21 -17.94
C ASN A 52 -4.26 14.35 -18.85
N ALA A 53 -3.13 13.84 -18.35
CA ALA A 53 -2.15 13.09 -19.14
C ALA A 53 -2.62 11.65 -19.40
N VAL A 54 -3.22 10.99 -18.40
CA VAL A 54 -3.71 9.61 -18.56
C VAL A 54 -5.04 9.55 -19.32
N GLY A 55 -5.89 10.57 -19.19
CA GLY A 55 -7.18 10.62 -19.88
C GLY A 55 -7.11 10.78 -21.40
N GLN A 56 -5.92 10.92 -21.98
CA GLN A 56 -5.67 11.10 -23.41
C GLN A 56 -5.26 9.80 -24.11
N ASP A 57 -5.31 8.66 -23.43
CA ASP A 57 -4.96 7.37 -24.04
C ASP A 57 -6.02 6.94 -25.06
N ASN A 58 -5.60 6.64 -26.29
CA ASN A 58 -6.48 6.31 -27.39
C ASN A 58 -6.67 4.79 -27.46
N PHE A 59 -7.70 4.28 -26.79
CA PHE A 59 -7.97 2.83 -26.66
C PHE A 59 -8.48 2.16 -27.96
N GLU A 60 -8.19 2.73 -29.14
CA GLU A 60 -8.67 2.25 -30.44
C GLU A 60 -8.14 0.85 -30.80
N ASP A 61 -6.96 0.47 -30.29
CA ASP A 61 -6.41 -0.89 -30.50
C ASP A 61 -7.06 -1.94 -29.57
N VAL A 62 -7.73 -1.49 -28.50
CA VAL A 62 -8.42 -2.39 -27.56
C VAL A 62 -9.80 -2.71 -28.12
N LYS A 63 -9.89 -3.85 -28.81
CA LYS A 63 -11.14 -4.44 -29.28
C LYS A 63 -12.00 -4.84 -28.07
N VAL A 64 -13.05 -4.07 -27.77
CA VAL A 64 -14.03 -4.42 -26.73
C VAL A 64 -14.95 -5.52 -27.31
N PRO A 65 -14.99 -6.74 -26.74
CA PRO A 65 -15.94 -7.75 -27.18
C PRO A 65 -17.37 -7.33 -26.84
N ASP A 66 -18.28 -7.37 -27.81
CA ASP A 66 -19.69 -7.07 -27.60
C ASP A 66 -20.37 -8.13 -26.72
N ALA A 67 -20.87 -7.68 -25.56
CA ALA A 67 -21.61 -8.43 -24.55
C ALA A 67 -20.93 -9.72 -24.04
N PRO A 68 -21.18 -10.13 -22.79
CA PRO A 68 -20.71 -11.44 -22.31
C PRO A 68 -21.30 -12.54 -23.19
N HIS A 69 -20.50 -13.12 -24.08
CA HIS A 69 -20.89 -14.36 -24.73
C HIS A 69 -21.12 -15.39 -23.61
N PRO A 70 -22.30 -16.05 -23.57
CA PRO A 70 -22.51 -17.14 -22.63
C PRO A 70 -21.37 -18.12 -22.85
N ALA A 71 -20.65 -18.43 -21.78
CA ALA A 71 -19.45 -19.26 -21.80
C ALA A 71 -19.67 -20.42 -22.75
N SER A 72 -19.10 -20.32 -23.95
CA SER A 72 -19.11 -21.43 -24.89
C SER A 72 -18.12 -22.42 -24.31
N GLY A 73 -18.67 -23.28 -23.45
CA GLY A 73 -18.00 -24.44 -22.90
C GLY A 73 -17.47 -25.25 -24.05
N THR A 74 -16.25 -24.94 -24.46
CA THR A 74 -15.45 -25.88 -25.21
C THR A 74 -15.12 -26.94 -24.18
N THR A 75 -15.99 -27.95 -24.10
CA THR A 75 -15.66 -29.26 -23.59
C THR A 75 -14.45 -29.72 -24.39
N GLN A 76 -13.27 -29.28 -23.98
CA GLN A 76 -12.03 -29.91 -24.36
C GLN A 76 -12.17 -31.33 -23.85
N LYS A 77 -12.45 -32.21 -24.79
CA LYS A 77 -12.42 -33.66 -24.63
C LYS A 77 -10.99 -34.01 -24.27
N MET A 78 -10.64 -33.82 -23.00
CA MET A 78 -9.36 -34.14 -22.42
C MET A 78 -9.24 -35.65 -22.51
N LYS A 79 -8.51 -36.09 -23.53
CA LYS A 79 -8.17 -37.49 -23.75
C LYS A 79 -7.48 -37.94 -22.48
N SER A 80 -8.16 -38.79 -21.73
CA SER A 80 -7.69 -39.37 -20.48
C SER A 80 -6.35 -40.04 -20.72
N ARG A 81 -5.28 -39.31 -20.45
CA ARG A 81 -3.94 -39.88 -20.31
C ARG A 81 -4.06 -40.75 -19.07
N HIS A 82 -4.03 -42.07 -19.25
CA HIS A 82 -4.11 -43.02 -18.14
C HIS A 82 -3.04 -42.66 -17.10
N TYR A 83 -3.50 -42.26 -15.91
CA TYR A 83 -2.64 -42.09 -14.75
C TYR A 83 -2.32 -43.48 -14.22
N ALA A 84 -1.06 -43.91 -14.32
CA ALA A 84 -0.56 -45.11 -13.69
C ALA A 84 -0.38 -44.82 -12.19
N PRO A 85 -1.12 -45.49 -11.28
CA PRO A 85 -1.12 -45.17 -9.86
C PRO A 85 -0.02 -45.91 -9.07
N ASP A 86 1.14 -46.16 -9.66
CA ASP A 86 2.22 -46.96 -9.05
C ASP A 86 3.37 -46.14 -8.43
N ALA A 87 3.37 -44.81 -8.57
CA ALA A 87 4.46 -43.97 -8.07
C ALA A 87 4.21 -43.27 -6.71
N VAL A 88 3.06 -43.47 -6.05
CA VAL A 88 2.71 -42.84 -4.75
C VAL A 88 2.68 -43.89 -3.63
N ALA A 89 3.77 -44.62 -3.44
CA ALA A 89 3.89 -45.61 -2.36
C ALA A 89 5.32 -45.73 -1.79
N ARG A 90 6.06 -44.63 -1.66
CA ARG A 90 7.23 -44.57 -0.76
C ARG A 90 7.06 -43.41 0.21
N GLY A 91 6.54 -43.77 1.37
CA GLY A 91 6.08 -42.87 2.43
C GLY A 91 7.15 -41.89 2.92
N SER A 92 6.74 -40.63 3.02
CA SER A 92 7.40 -39.64 3.86
C SER A 92 6.94 -39.87 5.31
N THR A 93 7.59 -40.79 6.01
CA THR A 93 7.49 -40.85 7.47
C THR A 93 8.31 -39.71 8.03
N PHE A 94 7.64 -38.64 8.44
CA PHE A 94 8.20 -37.68 9.37
C PHE A 94 7.89 -38.16 10.78
N ASP A 95 8.92 -38.39 11.58
CA ASP A 95 8.80 -38.76 12.99
C ASP A 95 8.24 -37.59 13.82
N ALA A 96 7.60 -37.91 14.96
CA ALA A 96 6.86 -36.96 15.80
C ALA A 96 7.71 -35.81 16.38
N ALA A 97 9.03 -35.84 16.19
CA ALA A 97 9.95 -34.75 16.51
C ALA A 97 10.24 -33.80 15.32
N GLY A 98 9.56 -33.98 14.18
CA GLY A 98 9.66 -33.10 13.01
C GLY A 98 10.98 -33.16 12.25
N ARG A 99 11.82 -34.19 12.48
CA ARG A 99 13.05 -34.38 11.69
C ARG A 99 12.72 -35.16 10.43
N GLY A 100 12.92 -34.55 9.27
CA GLY A 100 12.93 -35.26 7.98
C GLY A 100 14.20 -36.07 7.79
N PRO A 101 14.25 -36.97 6.79
CA PRO A 101 15.44 -37.76 6.50
C PRO A 101 16.63 -36.83 6.25
N ALA A 102 17.72 -37.05 6.98
CA ALA A 102 18.97 -36.33 6.80
C ALA A 102 19.41 -36.47 5.34
N LEU A 103 19.64 -35.34 4.67
CA LEU A 103 20.20 -35.28 3.33
C LEU A 103 21.53 -36.03 3.35
N ALA A 104 21.56 -37.24 2.77
CA ALA A 104 22.81 -37.95 2.54
C ALA A 104 23.67 -37.06 1.64
N ALA A 105 24.83 -36.63 2.15
CA ALA A 105 25.80 -35.87 1.40
C ALA A 105 26.15 -36.61 0.09
N PRO A 106 26.22 -35.92 -1.06
CA PRO A 106 26.73 -36.55 -2.27
C PRO A 106 28.20 -36.92 -2.06
N ALA A 107 28.56 -38.16 -2.38
CA ALA A 107 29.95 -38.55 -2.50
C ALA A 107 30.59 -37.73 -3.61
N GLU A 108 31.61 -36.95 -3.26
CA GLU A 108 32.53 -36.29 -4.19
C GLU A 108 33.50 -37.34 -4.83
N PRO A 109 34.14 -37.01 -5.97
CA PRO A 109 34.34 -37.89 -7.14
C PRO A 109 35.36 -39.02 -7.00
#